data_AF-A0AAJ1B9L0-F1
#
_entry.id   AF-A0AAJ1B9L0-F1
#
_cell.length_a   1.000
_cell.length_b   1.000
_cell.length_c   1.000
_cell.angle_alpha   90.00
_cell.angle_beta   90.00
_cell.angle_gamma   90.00
#
_symmetry.space_group_name_H-M   'P 1'
#
loop_
_entity.id
_entity.type
_entity.pdbx_description
1 polymer ?
#
loop_
_entity_poly.entity_id
_entity_poly.type
_entity_poly.pdbx_seq_one_letter_code
_entity_poly.pdbx_strand_id
1 'polypeptide(L)' 'KSVGRGISKSGLGRKEIFIETKLAPTFYEKSNAVEQTLERLGVEYIDLMLLHHPLNNYIAGYQMMEKA' A
#
# COMPACT_ATOMS: atom_id res chain seq x y z
N LYS A 1 -5.28 -7.14 7.45
CA LYS A 1 -6.60 -7.80 7.35
C LYS A 1 -7.72 -7.08 8.12
N SER A 2 -7.48 -6.40 9.25
CA SER A 2 -8.54 -5.64 9.96
C SER A 2 -9.11 -4.50 9.11
N VAL A 3 -8.24 -3.65 8.55
CA VAL A 3 -8.62 -2.48 7.74
C VAL A 3 -9.45 -2.88 6.51
N GLY A 4 -8.98 -3.84 5.70
CA GLY A 4 -9.71 -4.34 4.54
C GLY A 4 -11.13 -4.84 4.86
N ARG A 5 -11.29 -5.57 5.96
CA ARG A 5 -12.62 -5.98 6.44
C ARG A 5 -13.48 -4.79 6.87
N GLY A 6 -12.88 -3.76 7.47
CA GLY A 6 -13.57 -2.53 7.83
C GLY A 6 -14.12 -1.81 6.59
N ILE A 7 -13.28 -1.67 5.56
CA ILE A 7 -13.68 -1.09 4.26
C ILE A 7 -14.85 -1.87 3.68
N SER A 8 -14.73 -3.20 3.55
CA SER A 8 -15.77 -4.06 2.98
C SER A 8 -17.09 -4.02 3.76
N LYS A 9 -17.05 -3.88 5.09
CA LYS A 9 -18.26 -3.82 5.94
C LYS A 9 -18.88 -2.43 6.06
N SER A 10 -18.21 -1.39 5.57
CA SER A 10 -18.68 0.00 5.73
C SER A 10 -19.94 0.31 4.92
N GLY A 11 -20.21 -0.44 3.85
CA GLY A 11 -21.31 -0.17 2.92
C GLY A 11 -21.06 1.01 1.97
N LEU A 12 -19.95 1.73 2.11
CA LEU A 12 -19.55 2.82 1.22
C LEU A 12 -18.93 2.26 -0.07
N GLY A 13 -19.15 2.96 -1.19
CA GLY A 13 -18.47 2.68 -2.43
C GLY A 13 -16.97 2.94 -2.32
N ARG A 14 -16.15 2.17 -3.03
CA ARG A 14 -14.67 2.31 -2.96
C ARG A 14 -14.19 3.74 -3.23
N LYS A 15 -14.85 4.48 -4.14
CA LYS A 15 -14.51 5.87 -4.51
C LYS A 15 -14.82 6.91 -3.41
N GLU A 16 -15.58 6.53 -2.38
CA GLU A 16 -15.91 7.40 -1.24
C GLU A 16 -14.89 7.27 -0.09
N ILE A 17 -13.93 6.34 -0.21
CA ILE A 17 -12.93 6.05 0.82
C ILE A 17 -11.57 6.44 0.28
N PHE A 18 -10.82 7.25 1.03
CA PHE A 18 -9.41 7.51 0.74
C PHE A 18 -8.53 6.56 1.55
N ILE A 19 -7.76 5.70 0.89
CA ILE A 19 -6.86 4.74 1.52
C ILE A 19 -5.42 5.21 1.39
N GLU A 20 -4.82 5.55 2.52
CA GLU A 20 -3.39 5.78 2.69
C GLU A 20 -2.74 4.57 3.36
N THR A 21 -1.57 4.16 2.87
CA THR A 21 -0.74 3.15 3.53
C THR A 21 0.75 3.43 3.30
N LYS A 22 1.60 2.73 4.06
CA LYS A 22 3.04 2.96 4.09
C LYS A 22 3.80 1.68 3.81
N LEU A 23 4.83 1.77 2.98
CA LEU A 23 5.78 0.70 2.74
C LEU A 23 6.89 0.75 3.79
N ALA A 24 7.10 -0.35 4.51
CA ALA A 24 8.17 -0.42 5.51
C ALA A 24 9.54 -0.66 4.84
N PRO A 25 10.65 -0.19 5.42
CA PRO A 25 11.99 -0.29 4.82
C PRO A 25 12.47 -1.69 4.46
N THR A 26 11.92 -2.74 5.08
CA THR A 26 12.23 -4.15 4.78
C THR A 26 11.63 -4.64 3.46
N PHE A 27 10.83 -3.81 2.78
CA PHE A 27 10.15 -4.16 1.53
C PHE A 27 10.61 -3.31 0.34
N TYR A 28 11.50 -2.34 0.52
CA TYR A 28 11.87 -1.38 -0.52
C TYR A 28 12.46 -2.00 -1.79
N GLU A 29 13.10 -3.14 -1.66
CA GLU A 29 13.72 -3.83 -2.80
C GLU A 29 12.91 -5.05 -3.27
N LYS A 30 11.71 -5.26 -2.72
CA LYS A 30 10.83 -6.36 -3.13
C LYS A 30 9.91 -5.88 -4.26
N SER A 31 10.07 -6.50 -5.43
CA SER A 31 9.32 -6.15 -6.64
C SER A 31 7.81 -6.33 -6.52
N ASN A 32 7.32 -7.17 -5.59
CA ASN A 32 5.90 -7.47 -5.42
C ASN A 32 5.28 -6.87 -4.14
N ALA A 33 5.92 -5.86 -3.54
CA ALA A 33 5.51 -5.36 -2.23
C ALA A 33 4.21 -4.56 -2.26
N VAL A 34 3.93 -3.88 -3.38
CA VAL A 34 2.69 -3.12 -3.56
C VAL A 34 1.52 -4.08 -3.76
N GLU A 35 1.68 -5.10 -4.61
CA GLU A 35 0.69 -6.14 -4.88
C GLU A 35 0.33 -6.91 -3.60
N GLN A 36 1.33 -7.31 -2.81
CA GLN A 36 1.07 -7.94 -1.51
C GLN A 36 0.34 -7.01 -0.54
N THR A 37 0.56 -5.69 -0.64
CA THR A 37 -0.15 -4.71 0.19
C THR A 37 -1.62 -4.60 -0.23
N LEU A 38 -1.89 -4.54 -1.52
CA LEU A 38 -3.23 -4.55 -2.11
C LEU A 38 -3.99 -5.83 -1.74
N GLU A 39 -3.36 -7.00 -1.88
CA GLU A 39 -3.93 -8.30 -1.52
C GLU A 39 -4.28 -8.37 -0.03
N ARG A 40 -3.38 -7.89 0.85
CA ARG A 40 -3.63 -7.86 2.31
C ARG A 40 -4.76 -6.91 2.72
N LEU A 41 -4.98 -5.85 1.95
CA LEU A 41 -6.07 -4.90 2.12
C LEU A 41 -7.36 -5.38 1.44
N GLY A 42 -7.26 -6.28 0.46
CA GLY A 42 -8.41 -6.76 -0.33
C GLY A 42 -8.99 -5.67 -1.21
N VAL A 43 -8.15 -4.82 -1.80
CA VAL A 43 -8.56 -3.72 -2.69
C VAL A 43 -7.73 -3.75 -3.96
N GLU A 44 -8.31 -3.24 -5.05
CA GLU A 44 -7.63 -3.18 -6.35
C GLU A 44 -6.65 -1.99 -6.45
N TYR A 45 -6.89 -0.92 -5.68
CA TYR A 45 -6.03 0.26 -5.65
C TYR A 45 -6.06 0.94 -4.27
N ILE A 46 -5.03 1.73 -4.00
CA ILE A 46 -4.92 2.68 -2.89
C ILE A 46 -4.75 4.09 -3.44
N ASP A 47 -5.09 5.10 -2.64
CA ASP A 47 -5.09 6.50 -3.08
C ASP A 47 -3.73 7.16 -2.80
N LEU A 48 -3.00 6.68 -1.79
CA LEU A 48 -1.66 7.16 -1.46
C LEU A 48 -0.79 6.05 -0.85
N MET A 49 0.41 5.87 -1.41
CA MET A 49 1.47 5.06 -0.83
C MET A 49 2.61 5.97 -0.38
N LEU A 50 3.11 5.78 0.84
CA LEU A 50 4.28 6.49 1.39
C LEU A 50 5.42 5.53 1.70
N LEU A 51 6.67 6.00 1.57
CA LEU A 51 7.80 5.35 2.22
C LEU A 51 7.72 5.66 3.72
N HIS A 52 7.66 4.62 4.56
CA HIS A 52 7.44 4.83 6.00
C HIS A 52 8.61 5.57 6.68
N HIS A 53 9.85 5.28 6.28
CA HIS A 53 11.05 5.91 6.84
C HIS A 53 12.16 6.04 5.79
N PRO A 54 13.05 7.04 5.88
CA PRO A 54 14.23 7.15 5.03
C PRO A 54 15.34 6.19 5.49
N LEU A 55 15.03 4.90 5.62
CA LEU A 55 15.95 3.83 6.03
C LEU A 55 16.14 2.84 4.87
N ASN A 56 17.24 2.09 4.91
CA ASN A 56 17.63 1.16 3.84
C ASN A 56 17.69 1.88 2.47
N ASN A 57 17.56 1.11 1.38
CA ASN A 57 17.58 1.63 0.02
C ASN A 57 16.23 2.27 -0.35
N TYR A 58 15.89 3.40 0.28
CA TYR A 58 14.63 4.12 0.04
C TYR A 58 14.52 4.68 -1.38
N ILE A 59 15.64 4.89 -2.08
CA ILE A 59 15.64 5.24 -3.52
C ILE A 59 15.11 4.09 -4.35
N ALA A 60 15.58 2.85 -4.11
CA ALA A 60 15.00 1.68 -4.75
C ALA A 60 13.53 1.52 -4.38
N GLY A 61 13.16 1.76 -3.11
CA GLY A 61 11.77 1.78 -2.66
C GLY A 61 10.89 2.75 -3.46
N TYR A 62 11.37 3.97 -3.68
CA TYR A 62 10.69 4.97 -4.50
C TYR A 62 10.53 4.49 -5.95
N GLN A 63 11.61 4.00 -6.56
CA GLN A 63 11.59 3.49 -7.94
C GLN A 63 10.69 2.25 -8.10
N MET A 64 10.56 1.41 -7.07
CA MET A 64 9.62 0.28 -7.08
C MET A 64 8.18 0.79 -7.01
N MET A 65 7.90 1.80 -6.18
CA MET A 65 6.58 2.42 -6.11
C MET A 65 6.17 3.10 -7.43
N GLU A 66 7.11 3.71 -8.17
CA GLU A 66 6.82 4.31 -9.48
C GLU A 66 6.48 3.29 -10.57
N LYS A 67 6.91 2.02 -10.41
CA LYS A 67 6.69 0.96 -11.39
C LYS A 67 5.42 0.15 -11.18
N ALA A 68 4.88 0.18 -9.96
CA ALA A 68 3.71 -0.58 -9.55
C ALA A 68 2.41 0.08 -10.05
#